data_AF-A0A943M0V8-F1
#
_entry.id   AF-A0A943M0V8-F1
#
_cell.length_a   1.000
_cell.length_b   1.000
_cell.length_c   1.000
_cell.angle_alpha   90.00
_cell.angle_beta   90.00
_cell.angle_gamma   90.00
#
_symmetry.space_group_name_H-M   'P 1'
#
loop_
_entity.id
_entity.type
_entity.pdbx_description
1 polymer ?
#
loop_
_entity_poly.entity_id
_entity_poly.type
_entity_poly.pdbx_seq_one_letter_code
_entity_poly.pdbx_strand_id
1 'polypeptide(L)'
;MLSKSKTTKALLYSTAALSLFAASHVHADEASNWTARSVDQIKADISVNDNQQTYTVQYGDTLGSIAEAMGINVNVLANINEITNIDLIFPGTV
;
A
#
# COMPACT_ATOMS: atom_id res chain seq x y z
N MET A 1 51.03 -50.89 -7.99
CA MET A 1 51.81 -50.70 -6.75
C MET A 1 51.98 -49.19 -6.51
N LEU A 2 51.62 -48.73 -5.30
CA LEU A 2 52.08 -47.54 -4.55
C LEU A 2 52.08 -46.16 -5.28
N SER A 3 51.12 -45.27 -5.04
CA SER A 3 50.98 -44.36 -3.87
C SER A 3 52.12 -43.37 -3.67
N LYS A 4 51.79 -42.06 -3.68
CA LYS A 4 52.29 -41.05 -2.73
C LYS A 4 51.40 -39.80 -2.73
N SER A 5 50.68 -39.62 -1.62
CA SER A 5 49.90 -38.43 -1.24
C SER A 5 50.83 -37.31 -0.75
N LYS A 6 50.51 -36.05 -1.10
CA LYS A 6 50.91 -34.87 -0.32
C LYS A 6 49.64 -34.14 0.10
N THR A 7 49.32 -34.23 1.38
CA THR A 7 48.29 -33.46 2.07
C THR A 7 48.72 -32.00 2.23
N THR A 8 47.85 -31.05 1.89
CA THR A 8 47.90 -29.69 2.48
C THR A 8 46.48 -29.32 2.88
N LYS A 9 46.24 -29.26 4.19
CA LYS A 9 44.98 -28.80 4.78
C LYS A 9 45.05 -27.28 4.89
N ALA A 10 44.11 -26.57 4.28
CA ALA A 10 43.87 -25.16 4.55
C ALA A 10 42.35 -24.92 4.59
N LEU A 11 41.85 -24.89 5.83
CA LEU A 11 40.87 -23.94 6.35
C LEU A 11 39.55 -23.78 5.58
N LEU A 12 38.50 -24.35 6.16
CA LEU A 12 37.10 -23.94 5.97
C LEU A 12 36.97 -22.45 6.30
N TYR A 13 36.72 -21.63 5.29
CA TYR A 13 35.97 -20.40 5.46
C TYR A 13 34.84 -20.40 4.46
N SER A 14 33.64 -20.57 5.02
CA SER A 14 32.35 -20.36 4.40
C SER A 14 32.35 -18.98 3.74
N THR A 15 32.36 -18.95 2.41
CA THR A 15 31.85 -17.79 1.68
C THR A 15 30.50 -18.24 1.15
N ALA A 16 29.46 -17.91 1.91
CA ALA A 16 28.07 -18.10 1.52
C ALA A 16 27.88 -17.72 0.05
N ALA A 17 27.05 -18.49 -0.65
CA ALA A 17 26.71 -18.31 -2.06
C ALA A 17 26.70 -16.82 -2.43
N LEU A 18 27.45 -16.46 -3.48
CA LEU A 18 27.37 -15.15 -4.12
C LEU A 18 26.02 -15.05 -4.85
N SER A 19 24.94 -15.02 -4.09
CA SER A 19 23.60 -14.67 -4.52
C SER A 19 23.47 -13.16 -4.45
N LEU A 20 24.23 -12.46 -5.30
CA LEU A 20 24.15 -11.01 -5.43
C LEU A 20 23.98 -10.64 -6.91
N PHE A 21 22.99 -11.25 -7.55
CA PHE A 21 22.14 -10.44 -8.41
C PHE A 21 20.88 -10.23 -7.59
N ALA A 22 20.88 -9.16 -6.79
CA ALA A 22 19.64 -8.47 -6.52
C ALA A 22 19.07 -8.19 -7.91
N ALA A 23 18.03 -8.93 -8.29
CA ALA A 23 17.05 -8.35 -9.18
C ALA A 23 16.54 -7.12 -8.44
N SER A 24 17.26 -6.02 -8.62
CA SER A 24 16.72 -4.68 -8.54
C SER A 24 15.47 -4.79 -9.37
N HIS A 25 14.37 -4.89 -8.65
CA HIS A 25 13.00 -4.81 -9.13
C HIS A 25 13.06 -3.82 -10.29
N VAL A 26 12.89 -4.36 -11.49
CA VAL A 26 12.68 -3.55 -12.68
C VAL A 26 11.34 -2.89 -12.41
N HIS A 27 11.35 -1.74 -11.73
CA HIS A 27 10.21 -0.84 -11.75
C HIS A 27 10.22 -0.28 -13.17
N ALA A 28 9.54 -0.98 -14.06
CA ALA A 28 8.93 -0.32 -15.18
C ALA A 28 8.13 0.86 -14.61
N ASP A 29 8.33 2.06 -15.13
CA ASP A 29 7.41 3.18 -14.91
C ASP A 29 6.06 2.77 -15.50
N GLU A 30 5.29 2.00 -14.73
CA GLU A 30 3.91 1.68 -14.99
C GLU A 30 3.13 2.97 -14.80
N ALA A 31 2.53 3.47 -15.88
CA ALA A 31 1.66 4.64 -15.88
C ALA A 31 0.77 4.63 -14.63
N SER A 32 1.07 5.51 -13.66
CA SER A 32 0.32 5.78 -12.43
C SER A 32 -0.63 4.64 -12.02
N ASN A 33 -0.08 3.50 -11.61
CA ASN A 33 -0.86 2.31 -11.27
C ASN A 33 -1.85 2.66 -10.15
N TRP A 34 -3.13 2.81 -10.50
CA TRP A 34 -4.17 3.17 -9.55
C TRP A 34 -4.23 2.11 -8.45
N THR A 35 -4.11 2.54 -7.20
CA THR A 35 -4.23 1.68 -6.03
C THR A 35 -5.38 2.16 -5.16
N ALA A 36 -6.35 1.27 -4.92
CA ALA A 36 -7.42 1.56 -3.97
C ALA A 36 -6.85 1.68 -2.55
N ARG A 37 -7.28 2.71 -1.81
CA ARG A 37 -6.93 2.87 -0.40
C ARG A 37 -7.78 1.96 0.48
N SER A 38 -7.21 1.49 1.60
CA SER A 38 -7.94 0.65 2.55
C SER A 38 -8.79 1.48 3.52
N VAL A 39 -9.84 0.88 4.06
CA VAL A 39 -10.70 1.49 5.08
C VAL A 39 -9.90 1.90 6.32
N ASP A 40 -8.91 1.12 6.73
CA ASP A 40 -8.06 1.45 7.89
C ASP A 40 -7.20 2.70 7.64
N GLN A 41 -6.68 2.86 6.41
CA GLN A 41 -5.95 4.06 6.01
C GLN A 41 -6.87 5.28 6.00
N ILE A 42 -8.09 5.14 5.46
CA ILE A 42 -9.09 6.21 5.45
C ILE A 42 -9.45 6.60 6.89
N LYS A 43 -9.70 5.63 7.76
CA LYS A 43 -10.00 5.86 9.19
C LYS A 43 -8.92 6.65 9.91
N ALA A 44 -7.64 6.37 9.62
CA ALA A 44 -6.51 7.08 10.23
C ALA A 44 -6.46 8.57 9.86
N ASP A 45 -7.02 8.92 8.70
CA ASP A 45 -6.99 10.27 8.13
C ASP A 45 -8.28 11.08 8.46
N ILE A 46 -9.29 10.45 9.08
CA ILE A 46 -10.52 11.15 9.51
C ILE A 46 -10.19 12.09 10.67
N SER A 47 -10.54 13.36 10.50
CA SER A 47 -10.46 14.36 11.56
C SER A 47 -11.78 14.41 12.34
N VAL A 48 -11.71 14.35 13.68
CA VAL A 48 -12.88 14.42 14.56
C VAL A 48 -12.76 15.65 15.45
N ASN A 49 -13.68 16.61 15.32
CA ASN A 49 -13.72 17.84 16.12
C ASN A 49 -15.16 18.12 16.55
N ASP A 50 -15.41 18.40 17.83
CA ASP A 50 -16.72 18.84 18.36
C ASP A 50 -17.95 18.11 17.78
N ASN A 51 -17.90 16.77 17.77
CA ASN A 51 -18.93 15.86 17.21
C ASN A 51 -19.11 15.90 15.68
N GLN A 52 -18.17 16.49 14.94
CA GLN A 52 -18.12 16.46 13.49
C GLN A 52 -16.94 15.61 13.03
N GLN A 53 -17.18 14.75 12.03
CA GLN A 53 -16.14 14.02 11.30
C GLN A 53 -15.93 14.67 9.95
N THR A 54 -14.68 14.86 9.56
CA THR A 54 -14.31 15.50 8.29
C THR A 54 -13.22 14.68 7.62
N TYR A 55 -13.34 14.51 6.31
CA TYR A 55 -12.40 13.72 5.51
C TYR A 55 -12.16 14.41 4.17
N THR A 56 -10.89 14.52 3.77
CA THR A 56 -10.54 15.00 2.42
C THR A 56 -10.32 13.80 1.51
N VAL A 57 -11.10 13.70 0.42
CA VAL A 57 -11.01 12.62 -0.56
C VAL A 57 -9.59 12.54 -1.13
N GLN A 58 -9.03 11.33 -1.19
CA GLN A 58 -7.73 11.06 -1.79
C GLN A 58 -7.86 10.19 -3.04
N TYR A 59 -6.81 10.19 -3.86
CA TYR A 59 -6.74 9.32 -5.02
C TYR A 59 -6.77 7.85 -4.57
N GLY A 60 -7.67 7.07 -5.16
CA GLY A 60 -7.89 5.68 -4.77
C GLY A 60 -9.05 5.44 -3.81
N ASP A 61 -9.72 6.50 -3.32
CA ASP A 61 -10.91 6.36 -2.50
C ASP A 61 -12.20 6.18 -3.34
N THR A 62 -13.21 5.60 -2.70
CA THR A 62 -14.58 5.55 -3.21
C THR A 62 -15.51 6.09 -2.13
N LEU A 63 -16.70 6.57 -2.50
CA LEU A 63 -17.67 7.03 -1.51
C LEU A 63 -18.08 5.91 -0.55
N GLY A 64 -18.09 4.66 -1.03
CA GLY A 64 -18.36 3.48 -0.22
C GLY A 64 -17.28 3.22 0.85
N SER A 65 -16.00 3.25 0.47
CA SER A 65 -14.90 3.04 1.42
C SER A 65 -14.80 4.15 2.47
N ILE A 66 -15.13 5.39 2.09
CA ILE A 66 -15.22 6.52 3.02
C ILE A 66 -16.40 6.34 3.99
N ALA A 67 -17.58 6.01 3.47
CA ALA A 67 -18.76 5.78 4.30
C ALA A 67 -18.54 4.62 5.30
N GLU A 68 -17.91 3.53 4.85
CA GLU A 68 -17.52 2.40 5.71
C GLU A 68 -16.51 2.83 6.78
N ALA A 69 -15.51 3.65 6.42
CA ALA A 69 -14.55 4.20 7.37
C ALA A 69 -15.23 5.05 8.45
N MET A 70 -16.20 5.87 8.06
CA MET A 70 -17.00 6.72 8.96
C MET A 70 -18.10 5.95 9.71
N GLY A 71 -18.40 4.71 9.31
CA GLY A 71 -19.47 3.91 9.91
C GLY A 71 -20.87 4.40 9.58
N ILE A 72 -21.05 5.11 8.46
CA ILE A 72 -22.35 5.62 7.99
C ILE A 72 -22.74 4.98 6.66
N ASN A 73 -24.01 5.06 6.30
CA ASN A 73 -24.47 4.57 5.01
C ASN A 73 -24.05 5.52 3.88
N VAL A 74 -23.63 4.97 2.73
CA VAL A 74 -23.18 5.74 1.56
C VAL A 74 -24.23 6.74 1.06
N ASN A 75 -25.52 6.37 1.07
CA ASN A 75 -26.60 7.27 0.69
C ASN A 75 -26.77 8.39 1.71
N VAL A 76 -26.58 8.12 3.00
CA VAL A 76 -26.62 9.16 4.04
C VAL A 76 -25.46 10.14 3.84
N LEU A 77 -24.24 9.64 3.62
CA LEU A 77 -23.08 10.48 3.32
C LEU A 77 -23.30 11.33 2.06
N ALA A 78 -23.85 10.73 1.00
CA ALA A 78 -24.16 11.43 -0.24
C ALA A 78 -25.20 12.55 -0.03
N ASN A 79 -26.26 12.27 0.72
CA ASN A 79 -27.31 13.26 1.01
C ASN A 79 -26.78 14.42 1.86
N ILE A 80 -25.97 14.15 2.89
CA ILE A 80 -25.40 15.19 3.78
C ILE A 80 -24.49 16.14 3.00
N ASN A 81 -23.77 15.63 2.00
CA ASN A 81 -22.82 16.39 1.18
C ASN A 81 -23.38 16.78 -0.20
N GLU A 82 -24.70 16.61 -0.42
CA GLU A 82 -25.39 16.95 -1.66
C GLU A 82 -24.78 16.31 -2.94
N ILE A 83 -24.18 15.12 -2.78
CA ILE A 83 -23.55 14.37 -3.88
C ILE A 83 -24.64 13.73 -4.72
N THR A 84 -24.82 14.26 -5.94
CA THR A 84 -25.83 13.74 -6.89
C THR A 84 -25.39 12.44 -7.55
N ASN A 85 -24.10 12.30 -7.87
CA ASN A 85 -23.54 11.10 -8.49
C ASN A 85 -22.58 10.40 -7.53
N ILE A 86 -23.03 9.30 -6.93
CA ILE A 86 -22.28 8.51 -5.93
C ILE A 86 -21.01 7.88 -6.54
N ASP A 87 -21.00 7.65 -7.85
CA ASP A 87 -19.87 7.05 -8.56
C ASP A 87 -18.81 8.08 -9.00
N LEU A 88 -19.05 9.38 -8.77
CA LEU A 88 -18.14 10.46 -9.17
C LEU A 88 -17.81 11.38 -8.00
N ILE A 89 -16.62 11.19 -7.44
CA ILE A 89 -16.02 12.05 -6.43
C ILE A 89 -14.61 12.49 -6.86
N PHE A 90 -14.16 13.64 -6.36
CA PHE A 90 -12.88 14.23 -6.77
C PHE A 90 -11.91 14.30 -5.59
N PRO A 91 -10.65 13.85 -5.77
CA PRO A 91 -9.59 14.08 -4.79
C PRO A 91 -9.45 15.55 -4.42
N GLY A 92 -9.17 15.83 -3.15
CA GLY A 92 -9.06 17.19 -2.59
C GLY A 92 -10.40 17.80 -2.15
N THR A 93 -11.52 17.13 -2.36
CA THR A 93 -12.84 17.56 -1.86
C THR A 93 -12.96 17.23 -0.37
N VAL A 94 -13.55 18.14 0.40
CA VAL A 94 -13.85 18.00 1.84
C VAL A 94 -15.33 17.78 2.03
#